data_AF-A0A8J4XW11-F1
#
_entry.id   AF-A0A8J4XW11-F1
#
_cell.length_a   1.000
_cell.length_b   1.000
_cell.length_c   1.000
_cell.angle_alpha   90.00
_cell.angle_beta   90.00
_cell.angle_gamma   90.00
#
_symmetry.space_group_name_H-M   'P 1'
#
loop_
_entity.id
_entity.type
_entity.pdbx_description
1 polymer ?
#
loop_
_entity_poly.entity_id
_entity_poly.type
_entity_poly.pdbx_seq_one_letter_code
_entity_poly.pdbx_strand_id
1 'polypeptide(L)'
;MSVARHKWNCPVRVSPVPNSVTMAKVYKVVDPLQPGTSTQGLETDWSKCVLCQEDTSEVLHCPAESTRATQGAGYKTIAELLVGFDRIGCLPTSINLSRLDDGNGIEETLQRHKAKWHDSCRLLYNRTKLQRAEKRKKPPEDAANDSADSSKKFTRKSAGKKSASAETCFFCGKTAPDGESLTRKASTFGLDINVRKAAMKLQDKSLLAKLSAGDLIAQEARYHLPCLLSLYNRARETKTYEESGVDKMNHGLAFAELVSYIEDTRMDSLVAPIFKLSDLVDLYTTRLELLGTDVAGRVHSTVLKKRVLAYFPDMEAHKQGRDVVLISHEDVGQALRKACEHDADGDAVHLAIDEWMQPLERFVVLLYDRTSTKEGVNQARK
;
A
#
# COMPACT_ATOMS: atom_id res chain seq x y z
N MET A 1 -58.87 -15.96 19.58
CA MET A 1 -58.79 -15.95 18.10
C MET A 1 -57.44 -16.58 17.75
N SER A 2 -57.26 -17.90 17.81
CA SER A 2 -57.73 -18.98 16.92
C SER A 2 -57.38 -18.82 15.44
N VAL A 3 -56.89 -19.95 14.89
CA VAL A 3 -56.67 -20.34 13.47
C VAL A 3 -55.32 -19.87 12.87
N ALA A 4 -54.50 -20.61 12.11
CA ALA A 4 -54.22 -22.04 11.85
C ALA A 4 -52.93 -22.11 10.98
N ARG A 5 -51.95 -22.98 11.29
CA ARG A 5 -51.56 -24.22 10.57
C ARG A 5 -51.54 -24.14 9.03
N HIS A 6 -50.36 -24.36 8.43
CA HIS A 6 -50.23 -25.28 7.30
C HIS A 6 -48.93 -26.11 7.36
N LYS A 7 -49.14 -27.43 7.49
CA LYS A 7 -48.19 -28.51 7.23
C LYS A 7 -47.99 -28.66 5.73
N TRP A 8 -46.78 -29.01 5.31
CA TRP A 8 -46.57 -29.78 4.08
C TRP A 8 -45.70 -31.00 4.39
N ASN A 9 -46.20 -32.13 3.91
CA ASN A 9 -45.78 -33.50 4.18
C ASN A 9 -44.94 -34.01 3.01
N CYS A 10 -44.03 -34.94 3.29
CA CYS A 10 -43.14 -35.61 2.34
C CYS A 10 -43.88 -36.38 1.22
N PRO A 11 -43.11 -36.88 0.23
CA PRO A 11 -43.13 -38.32 0.01
C PRO A 11 -41.74 -38.98 -0.07
N VAL A 12 -41.79 -40.28 0.20
CA VAL A 12 -40.75 -41.28 0.42
C VAL A 12 -40.24 -41.90 -0.90
N ARG A 13 -38.95 -42.25 -0.98
CA ARG A 13 -38.41 -43.47 -1.63
C ARG A 13 -36.96 -43.71 -1.18
N VAL A 14 -36.74 -44.64 -0.24
CA VAL A 14 -36.31 -46.05 -0.40
C VAL A 14 -34.88 -46.20 -0.95
N SER A 15 -34.03 -46.75 -0.08
CA SER A 15 -32.60 -47.07 -0.19
C SER A 15 -32.24 -48.09 -1.28
N PRO A 16 -30.94 -48.32 -1.53
CA PRO A 16 -30.29 -49.45 -0.87
C PRO A 16 -28.89 -49.16 -0.27
N VAL A 17 -28.61 -49.91 0.79
CA VAL A 17 -27.35 -50.02 1.55
C VAL A 17 -26.34 -50.87 0.75
N PRO A 18 -25.01 -50.69 0.94
CA PRO A 18 -24.28 -51.80 1.57
C PRO A 18 -23.16 -51.39 2.55
N ASN A 19 -23.12 -52.16 3.64
CA ASN A 19 -21.94 -52.79 4.25
C ASN A 19 -20.96 -51.95 5.07
N SER A 20 -21.27 -51.92 6.36
CA SER A 20 -20.31 -51.86 7.46
C SER A 20 -19.32 -53.03 7.42
N VAL A 21 -18.02 -52.74 7.53
CA VAL A 21 -17.05 -53.68 8.10
C VAL A 21 -16.29 -52.97 9.22
N THR A 22 -16.67 -53.33 10.44
CA THR A 22 -15.91 -53.16 11.67
C THR A 22 -14.58 -53.91 11.57
N MET A 23 -13.46 -53.23 11.81
CA MET A 23 -12.18 -53.90 12.10
C MET A 23 -11.85 -53.67 13.57
N ALA A 24 -11.96 -54.77 14.31
CA ALA A 24 -11.66 -54.89 15.72
C ALA A 24 -10.18 -54.59 16.01
N LYS A 25 -9.95 -53.89 17.12
CA LYS A 25 -8.61 -53.63 17.66
C LYS A 25 -8.15 -54.91 18.36
N VAL A 26 -7.34 -55.71 17.67
CA VAL A 26 -6.70 -56.90 18.23
C VAL A 26 -5.55 -56.44 19.12
N TYR A 27 -5.73 -56.58 20.44
CA TYR A 27 -4.63 -56.49 21.39
C TYR A 27 -3.98 -57.86 21.48
N LYS A 28 -2.71 -57.98 21.06
CA LYS A 28 -1.91 -59.17 21.36
C LYS A 28 -1.53 -59.12 22.84
N VAL A 29 -2.08 -60.06 23.60
CA VAL A 29 -1.56 -60.44 24.91
C VAL A 29 -0.21 -61.11 24.68
N VAL A 30 0.85 -60.52 25.23
CA VAL A 30 2.17 -61.15 25.24
C VAL A 30 2.23 -62.05 26.48
N ASP A 31 2.38 -63.34 26.23
CA ASP A 31 2.56 -64.39 27.24
C ASP A 31 3.98 -64.28 27.83
N PRO A 32 4.18 -64.16 29.15
CA PRO A 32 5.47 -63.78 29.74
C PRO A 32 6.41 -64.96 30.05
N LEU A 33 6.41 -66.04 29.24
CA LEU A 33 7.30 -67.18 29.44
C LEU A 33 7.75 -67.77 28.10
N GLN A 34 8.83 -67.24 27.51
CA GLN A 34 9.98 -68.03 27.04
C GLN A 34 11.14 -67.14 26.50
N PRO A 35 12.38 -67.67 26.49
CA PRO A 35 13.60 -66.90 26.74
C PRO A 35 14.37 -66.50 25.48
N GLY A 36 15.01 -65.33 25.56
CA GLY A 36 16.30 -65.03 24.94
C GLY A 36 16.38 -65.09 23.42
N THR A 37 16.23 -63.94 22.76
CA THR A 37 17.00 -63.65 21.54
C THR A 37 17.42 -62.19 21.49
N SER A 38 18.72 -62.01 21.71
CA SER A 38 19.61 -61.04 21.06
C SER A 38 19.20 -59.57 21.13
N THR A 39 19.86 -58.84 22.03
CA THR A 39 20.18 -57.43 21.87
C THR A 39 20.90 -57.24 20.53
N GLN A 40 20.14 -57.08 19.44
CA GLN A 40 20.71 -56.74 18.15
C GLN A 40 21.29 -55.33 18.27
N GLY A 41 22.62 -55.26 18.36
CA GLY A 41 23.36 -54.03 18.12
C GLY A 41 22.94 -53.51 16.75
N LEU A 42 22.37 -52.32 16.71
CA LEU A 42 22.09 -51.59 15.48
C LEU A 42 23.45 -51.22 14.89
N GLU A 43 23.97 -52.07 14.00
CA GLU A 43 25.16 -51.81 13.21
C GLU A 43 24.89 -50.57 12.35
N THR A 44 25.72 -49.53 12.52
CA THR A 44 25.53 -48.24 11.84
C THR A 44 25.98 -48.37 10.39
N ASP A 45 25.10 -48.07 9.44
CA ASP A 45 25.48 -47.97 8.04
C ASP A 45 26.14 -46.61 7.79
N TRP A 46 27.47 -46.64 7.65
CA TRP A 46 28.31 -45.47 7.41
C TRP A 46 28.22 -44.91 5.98
N SER A 47 27.60 -45.65 5.06
CA SER A 47 27.32 -45.16 3.70
C SER A 47 26.13 -44.19 3.68
N LYS A 48 25.25 -44.26 4.69
CA LYS A 48 24.06 -43.43 4.85
C LYS A 48 24.32 -42.24 5.78
N CYS A 49 23.31 -41.39 5.92
CA CYS A 49 23.35 -40.30 6.90
C CYS A 49 23.47 -40.87 8.32
N VAL A 50 24.53 -40.52 9.03
CA VAL A 50 24.79 -41.00 10.41
C VAL A 50 23.73 -40.54 11.42
N LEU A 51 23.02 -39.44 11.12
CA LEU A 51 22.03 -38.84 12.00
C LEU A 51 20.63 -39.45 11.85
N CYS A 52 20.21 -39.82 10.63
CA CYS A 52 18.87 -40.38 10.39
C CYS A 52 18.86 -41.84 9.92
N GLN A 53 19.95 -42.36 9.36
CA GLN A 53 20.07 -43.73 8.80
C GLN A 53 19.03 -44.07 7.71
N GLU A 54 18.38 -43.06 7.14
CA GLU A 54 17.38 -43.18 6.08
C GLU A 54 17.98 -42.85 4.72
N ASP A 55 17.51 -43.56 3.69
CA ASP A 55 17.81 -43.25 2.29
C ASP A 55 16.90 -42.11 1.85
N THR A 56 17.48 -40.92 1.71
CA THR A 56 16.75 -39.75 1.21
C THR A 56 17.33 -39.30 -0.13
N SER A 57 16.56 -38.51 -0.87
CA SER A 57 17.03 -37.89 -2.12
C SER A 57 18.01 -36.74 -1.89
N GLU A 58 18.28 -36.36 -0.64
CA GLU A 58 19.21 -35.28 -0.31
C GLU A 58 20.66 -35.73 -0.44
N VAL A 59 21.54 -34.84 -0.91
CA VAL A 59 22.97 -35.14 -1.07
C VAL A 59 23.62 -35.26 0.32
N LEU A 60 24.35 -36.35 0.53
CA LEU A 60 25.13 -36.59 1.73
C LEU A 60 26.42 -35.76 1.71
N HIS A 61 26.65 -34.96 2.76
CA HIS A 61 27.85 -34.15 2.91
C HIS A 61 28.86 -34.84 3.83
N CYS A 62 30.11 -34.97 3.37
CA CYS A 62 31.23 -35.48 4.16
C CYS A 62 32.14 -34.31 4.63
N PRO A 63 32.28 -34.05 5.94
CA PRO A 63 33.21 -33.01 6.43
C PRO A 63 34.68 -33.24 6.09
N ALA A 64 35.08 -34.48 5.80
CA ALA A 64 36.42 -34.79 5.32
C ALA A 64 36.68 -34.27 3.90
N GLU A 65 35.64 -33.99 3.11
CA GLU A 65 35.74 -33.49 1.73
C GLU A 65 35.61 -31.95 1.64
N SER A 66 35.53 -31.27 2.79
CA SER A 66 35.44 -29.81 2.86
C SER A 66 36.72 -29.14 2.32
N THR A 67 36.57 -28.20 1.39
CA THR A 67 37.66 -27.39 0.80
C THR A 67 38.27 -26.35 1.75
N ARG A 68 37.75 -26.22 2.98
CA ARG A 68 38.22 -25.26 3.98
C ARG A 68 39.47 -25.77 4.70
N ALA A 69 40.36 -24.85 5.10
CA ALA A 69 41.63 -25.13 5.78
C ALA A 69 41.53 -25.99 7.06
N THR A 70 40.33 -26.11 7.64
CA THR A 70 40.01 -26.95 8.79
C THR A 70 39.27 -28.23 8.38
N GLN A 71 39.92 -29.05 7.55
CA GLN A 71 39.39 -30.34 7.11
C GLN A 71 39.01 -31.22 8.33
N GLY A 72 37.80 -31.75 8.35
CA GLY A 72 37.33 -32.61 9.44
C GLY A 72 36.84 -31.91 10.72
N ALA A 73 36.97 -30.58 10.87
CA ALA A 73 36.47 -29.85 12.06
C ALA A 73 34.95 -29.98 12.29
N GLY A 74 34.20 -30.38 11.25
CA GLY A 74 32.78 -30.71 11.34
C GLY A 74 32.49 -31.91 12.24
N TYR A 75 33.38 -32.90 12.31
CA TYR A 75 33.21 -34.09 13.16
C TYR A 75 33.28 -33.75 14.65
N LYS A 76 34.27 -32.94 15.03
CA LYS A 76 34.37 -32.39 16.39
C LYS A 76 33.10 -31.64 16.80
N THR A 77 32.66 -30.72 15.94
CA THR A 77 31.52 -29.86 16.23
C THR A 77 30.23 -30.67 16.40
N ILE A 78 29.98 -31.65 15.54
CA ILE A 78 28.76 -32.46 15.65
C ILE A 78 28.83 -33.40 16.86
N ALA A 79 29.99 -33.98 17.16
CA ALA A 79 30.18 -34.83 18.34
C ALA A 79 29.91 -34.05 19.64
N GLU A 80 30.48 -32.86 19.78
CA GLU A 80 30.23 -31.97 20.93
C GLU A 80 28.73 -31.63 21.08
N LEU A 81 28.05 -31.32 19.96
CA LEU A 81 26.64 -30.97 19.96
C LEU A 81 25.76 -32.16 20.34
N LEU A 82 26.00 -33.36 19.77
CA LEU A 82 25.26 -34.57 20.07
C LEU A 82 25.37 -34.96 21.56
N VAL A 83 26.58 -34.92 22.13
CA VAL A 83 26.82 -35.12 23.56
C VAL A 83 26.09 -34.05 24.39
N GLY A 84 26.11 -32.78 23.94
CA GLY A 84 25.36 -31.71 24.60
C GLY A 84 23.86 -31.96 24.64
N PHE A 85 23.26 -32.37 23.52
CA PHE A 85 21.83 -32.68 23.44
C PHE A 85 21.44 -33.89 24.30
N ASP A 86 22.30 -34.90 24.37
CA ASP A 86 22.09 -36.09 25.21
C ASP A 86 22.15 -35.76 26.70
N ARG A 87 23.13 -34.97 27.14
CA ARG A 87 23.22 -34.48 28.53
C ARG A 87 21.96 -33.72 28.97
N ILE A 88 21.34 -32.99 28.05
CA ILE A 88 20.10 -32.24 28.30
C ILE A 88 18.88 -33.13 28.05
N GLY A 89 19.03 -34.41 27.70
CA GLY A 89 17.90 -35.32 27.42
C GLY A 89 16.97 -34.81 26.32
N CYS A 90 17.54 -34.12 25.32
CA CYS A 90 16.83 -33.59 24.15
C CYS A 90 17.29 -34.26 22.85
N LEU A 91 18.06 -35.35 22.95
CA LEU A 91 18.41 -36.19 21.82
C LEU A 91 17.22 -37.13 21.51
N PRO A 92 16.74 -37.20 20.25
CA PRO A 92 15.74 -38.17 19.86
C PRO A 92 16.23 -39.60 20.11
N THR A 93 15.32 -40.50 20.50
CA THR A 93 15.62 -41.94 20.66
C THR A 93 16.07 -42.60 19.36
N SER A 94 15.86 -41.95 18.22
CA SER A 94 16.39 -42.35 16.92
C SER A 94 17.89 -42.11 16.76
N ILE A 95 18.57 -41.42 17.68
CA ILE A 95 20.03 -41.25 17.70
C ILE A 95 20.56 -41.82 19.01
N ASN A 96 21.27 -42.96 18.93
CA ASN A 96 21.90 -43.61 20.07
C ASN A 96 23.39 -43.30 20.04
N LEU A 97 23.89 -42.53 21.00
CA LEU A 97 25.32 -42.18 21.04
C LEU A 97 26.22 -43.42 21.17
N SER A 98 25.75 -44.46 21.86
CA SER A 98 26.49 -45.72 22.01
C SER A 98 26.75 -46.46 20.69
N ARG A 99 25.99 -46.18 19.62
CA ARG A 99 26.26 -46.77 18.29
C ARG A 99 27.36 -46.01 17.52
N LEU A 100 27.61 -44.76 17.92
CA LEU A 100 28.50 -43.83 17.22
C LEU A 100 29.86 -43.71 17.93
N ASP A 101 30.11 -44.55 18.93
CA ASP A 101 31.33 -44.58 19.71
C ASP A 101 31.91 -45.99 19.73
N ASP A 102 32.97 -46.22 18.96
CA ASP A 102 33.71 -47.49 18.93
C ASP A 102 34.66 -47.66 20.16
N GLY A 103 34.51 -46.82 21.19
CA GLY A 103 35.31 -46.83 22.42
C GLY A 103 36.47 -45.83 22.44
N ASN A 104 36.67 -45.07 21.36
CA ASN A 104 37.67 -44.00 21.27
C ASN A 104 37.04 -42.60 21.21
N GLY A 105 35.73 -42.50 21.41
CA GLY A 105 34.97 -41.27 21.31
C GLY A 105 34.27 -41.11 19.96
N ILE A 106 33.17 -40.35 19.98
CA ILE A 106 32.30 -40.12 18.83
C ILE A 106 33.04 -39.39 17.70
N GLU A 107 33.85 -38.38 18.01
CA GLU A 107 34.61 -37.63 17.00
C GLU A 107 35.53 -38.55 16.18
N GLU A 108 36.36 -39.34 16.86
CA GLU A 108 37.30 -40.25 16.20
C GLU A 108 36.60 -41.34 15.40
N THR A 109 35.48 -41.83 15.93
CA THR A 109 34.64 -42.84 15.25
C THR A 109 34.05 -42.27 13.96
N LEU A 110 33.44 -41.07 14.02
CA LEU A 110 32.89 -40.39 12.84
C LEU A 110 33.97 -40.09 11.78
N GLN A 111 35.17 -39.71 12.23
CA GLN A 111 36.28 -39.41 11.32
C GLN A 111 36.85 -40.67 10.67
N ARG A 112 37.04 -41.75 11.43
CA ARG A 112 37.55 -43.05 10.95
C ARG A 112 36.66 -43.62 9.86
N HIS A 113 35.35 -43.57 10.06
CA HIS A 113 34.37 -44.09 9.11
C HIS A 113 33.95 -43.09 8.03
N LYS A 114 34.59 -41.90 7.97
CA LYS A 114 34.26 -40.80 7.03
C LYS A 114 32.76 -40.53 6.98
N ALA A 115 32.14 -40.46 8.15
CA ALA A 115 30.69 -40.38 8.29
C ALA A 115 30.13 -39.19 7.49
N LYS A 116 28.95 -39.42 6.91
CA LYS A 116 28.23 -38.44 6.09
C LYS A 116 26.89 -38.11 6.71
N TRP A 117 26.35 -36.94 6.37
CA TRP A 117 25.02 -36.54 6.82
C TRP A 117 24.36 -35.58 5.85
N HIS A 118 23.03 -35.52 5.88
CA HIS A 118 22.28 -34.49 5.19
C HIS A 118 22.46 -33.13 5.89
N ASP A 119 22.43 -32.04 5.12
CA ASP A 119 22.45 -30.68 5.68
C ASP A 119 21.21 -30.41 6.55
N SER A 120 20.05 -30.93 6.16
CA SER A 120 18.81 -30.86 6.94
C SER A 120 18.97 -31.49 8.32
N CYS A 121 19.53 -32.70 8.39
CA CYS A 121 19.81 -33.41 9.65
C CYS A 121 20.82 -32.66 10.52
N ARG A 122 21.90 -32.14 9.92
CA ARG A 122 22.91 -31.34 10.64
C ARG A 122 22.30 -30.08 11.24
N LEU A 123 21.40 -29.39 10.53
CA LEU A 123 20.78 -28.15 11.00
C LEU A 123 19.90 -28.34 12.25
N LEU A 124 19.42 -29.56 12.51
CA LEU A 124 18.71 -29.89 13.75
C LEU A 124 19.63 -29.79 14.98
N TYR A 125 20.90 -30.16 14.81
CA TYR A 125 21.91 -30.20 15.87
C TYR A 125 22.91 -29.07 15.68
N ASN A 126 22.49 -27.85 16.00
CA ASN A 126 23.36 -26.67 15.95
C ASN A 126 23.50 -25.98 17.31
N ARG A 127 24.56 -25.17 17.46
CA ARG A 127 24.90 -24.51 18.73
C ARG A 127 23.79 -23.61 19.27
N THR A 128 23.05 -22.91 18.40
CA THR A 128 21.94 -22.04 18.83
C THR A 128 20.75 -22.83 19.35
N LYS A 129 20.49 -24.02 18.79
CA LYS A 129 19.44 -24.93 19.24
C LYS A 129 19.80 -25.55 20.60
N LEU A 130 21.08 -25.90 20.78
CA LEU A 130 21.60 -26.40 22.06
C LEU A 130 21.42 -25.36 23.18
N GLN A 131 21.89 -24.13 22.97
CA GLN A 131 21.74 -23.04 23.95
C GLN A 131 20.28 -22.74 24.31
N ARG A 132 19.37 -22.81 23.33
CA ARG A 132 17.93 -22.65 23.57
C ARG A 132 17.35 -23.81 24.38
N ALA A 133 17.82 -25.04 24.15
CA ALA A 133 17.41 -26.21 24.92
C ALA A 133 17.93 -26.13 26.37
N GLU A 134 19.19 -25.73 26.58
CA GLU A 134 19.77 -25.49 27.92
C GLU A 134 18.96 -24.46 28.70
N LYS A 135 18.64 -23.32 28.07
CA LYS A 135 17.85 -22.25 28.71
C LYS A 135 16.44 -22.68 29.11
N ARG A 136 15.84 -23.66 28.41
CA ARG A 136 14.51 -24.22 28.77
C ARG A 136 14.58 -25.19 29.94
N LYS A 137 15.71 -25.86 30.16
CA LYS A 137 15.89 -26.86 31.23
C LYS A 137 16.46 -26.27 32.52
N LYS A 138 17.12 -25.11 32.48
CA LYS A 138 17.52 -24.43 33.73
C LYS A 138 16.26 -24.01 34.51
N PRO A 139 16.09 -24.47 35.77
CA PRO A 139 15.05 -23.92 36.64
C PRO A 139 15.31 -22.42 36.88
N PRO A 140 14.27 -21.63 37.19
CA PRO A 140 14.47 -20.26 37.63
C PRO A 140 15.23 -20.29 38.95
N GLU A 141 16.49 -19.87 38.94
CA GLU A 141 17.23 -19.65 40.18
C GLU A 141 16.58 -18.45 40.88
N ASP A 142 16.05 -18.73 42.07
CA ASP A 142 15.45 -17.77 42.96
C ASP A 142 16.45 -16.68 43.37
N ALA A 143 15.87 -15.49 43.55
CA ALA A 143 16.54 -14.28 43.96
C ALA A 143 17.29 -14.43 45.29
N ALA A 144 18.60 -14.19 45.27
CA ALA A 144 19.35 -13.58 46.37
C ALA A 144 20.79 -13.26 45.92
N ASN A 145 21.05 -12.01 45.52
CA ASN A 145 21.81 -11.02 46.31
C ASN A 145 22.37 -9.91 45.40
N ASP A 146 22.21 -8.68 45.86
CA ASP A 146 22.46 -7.40 45.18
C ASP A 146 23.92 -7.18 44.73
N SER A 147 24.11 -6.53 43.57
CA SER A 147 24.87 -5.27 43.51
C SER A 147 24.81 -4.61 42.12
N ALA A 148 24.34 -3.36 42.12
CA ALA A 148 24.64 -2.25 41.22
C ALA A 148 24.32 -2.33 39.71
N ASP A 149 23.43 -1.42 39.33
CA ASP A 149 23.48 -0.60 38.11
C ASP A 149 23.12 -1.25 36.76
N SER A 150 21.84 -1.11 36.39
CA SER A 150 21.48 -0.47 35.11
C SER A 150 19.95 -0.35 34.97
N SER A 151 19.55 0.87 34.65
CA SER A 151 18.19 1.35 34.46
C SER A 151 17.28 0.44 33.61
N LYS A 152 16.28 -0.13 34.29
CA LYS A 152 14.95 -0.58 33.84
C LYS A 152 14.83 -1.06 32.37
N LYS A 153 15.06 -2.35 32.15
CA LYS A 153 14.41 -3.07 31.04
C LYS A 153 12.90 -3.13 31.31
N PHE A 154 12.13 -2.33 30.58
CA PHE A 154 10.69 -2.54 30.45
C PHE A 154 10.44 -3.83 29.67
N THR A 155 10.39 -4.96 30.37
CA THR A 155 9.69 -6.14 29.84
C THR A 155 8.21 -5.81 29.80
N ARG A 156 7.64 -5.72 28.59
CA ARG A 156 6.20 -5.74 28.39
C ARG A 156 5.68 -6.95 29.15
N LYS A 157 4.92 -6.71 30.23
CA LYS A 157 4.10 -7.75 30.87
C LYS A 157 3.21 -8.30 29.76
N SER A 158 3.56 -9.47 29.24
CA SER A 158 2.64 -10.24 28.42
C SER A 158 1.56 -10.68 29.40
N ALA A 159 0.37 -10.12 29.22
CA ALA A 159 -0.80 -10.51 29.98
C ALA A 159 -0.96 -12.03 29.88
N GLY A 160 -0.92 -12.70 31.03
CA GLY A 160 -1.54 -14.00 31.28
C GLY A 160 -1.05 -15.16 30.42
N LYS A 161 -0.51 -16.17 31.11
CA LYS A 161 -0.61 -17.57 30.73
C LYS A 161 -2.09 -17.87 30.42
N LYS A 162 -2.51 -17.77 29.16
CA LYS A 162 -3.85 -18.16 28.72
C LYS A 162 -3.87 -19.68 28.67
N SER A 163 -4.40 -20.28 29.73
CA SER A 163 -5.22 -21.48 29.59
C SER A 163 -6.10 -21.33 28.35
N ALA A 164 -6.13 -22.36 27.49
CA ALA A 164 -6.93 -22.49 26.26
C ALA A 164 -7.96 -21.36 26.07
N SER A 165 -7.52 -20.20 25.55
CA SER A 165 -8.39 -19.03 25.55
C SER A 165 -9.39 -19.18 24.42
N ALA A 166 -10.67 -19.07 24.77
CA ALA A 166 -11.79 -18.96 23.84
C ALA A 166 -11.37 -18.22 22.57
N GLU A 167 -11.60 -18.85 21.42
CA GLU A 167 -11.27 -18.25 20.14
C GLU A 167 -12.05 -16.92 20.03
N THR A 168 -11.35 -15.79 20.00
CA THR A 168 -11.95 -14.45 19.85
C THR A 168 -11.64 -13.87 18.48
N CYS A 169 -12.57 -13.08 17.96
CA CYS A 169 -12.36 -12.35 16.71
C CYS A 169 -11.31 -11.26 16.89
N PHE A 170 -10.31 -11.25 15.99
CA PHE A 170 -9.23 -10.27 15.98
C PHE A 170 -9.75 -8.83 15.88
N PHE A 171 -10.77 -8.59 15.05
CA PHE A 171 -11.31 -7.24 14.83
C PHE A 171 -12.16 -6.74 16.00
N CYS A 172 -13.23 -7.46 16.37
CA CYS A 172 -14.19 -6.99 17.38
C CYS A 172 -13.89 -7.46 18.81
N GLY A 173 -12.95 -8.37 19.02
CA GLY A 173 -12.58 -8.91 20.34
C GLY A 173 -13.61 -9.83 20.98
N LYS A 174 -14.76 -10.04 20.34
CA LYS A 174 -15.85 -10.91 20.84
C LYS A 174 -15.53 -12.37 20.56
N THR A 175 -15.87 -13.25 21.50
CA THR A 175 -15.94 -14.70 21.24
C THR A 175 -17.09 -14.98 20.28
N ALA A 176 -16.96 -16.05 19.51
CA ALA A 176 -18.07 -16.65 18.78
C ALA A 176 -19.27 -16.85 19.73
N PRO A 177 -20.47 -16.34 19.42
CA PRO A 177 -21.69 -16.78 20.12
C PRO A 177 -21.92 -18.27 19.81
N ASP A 178 -22.48 -19.00 20.77
CA ASP A 178 -22.73 -20.45 20.68
C ASP A 178 -23.45 -20.81 19.36
N GLY A 179 -22.69 -21.31 18.38
CA GLY A 179 -23.19 -21.72 17.06
C GLY A 179 -22.52 -21.05 15.84
N GLU A 180 -21.91 -19.86 15.98
CA GLU A 180 -21.13 -19.24 14.89
C GLU A 180 -19.63 -19.34 15.18
N SER A 181 -18.99 -20.41 14.74
CA SER A 181 -17.53 -20.55 14.83
C SER A 181 -16.84 -19.32 14.22
N LEU A 182 -15.66 -18.95 14.72
CA LEU A 182 -14.78 -18.03 14.02
C LEU A 182 -14.33 -18.70 12.71
N THR A 183 -15.12 -18.47 11.66
CA THR A 183 -15.09 -19.30 10.45
C THR A 183 -13.80 -19.16 9.64
N ARG A 184 -12.97 -18.15 9.89
CA ARG A 184 -11.77 -17.88 9.08
C ARG A 184 -10.53 -17.59 9.92
N LYS A 185 -9.44 -18.27 9.58
CA LYS A 185 -8.07 -18.01 10.04
C LYS A 185 -7.33 -17.21 8.97
N ALA A 186 -6.53 -16.23 9.38
CA ALA A 186 -5.63 -15.54 8.47
C ALA A 186 -4.57 -16.51 7.95
N SER A 187 -4.52 -16.69 6.63
CA SER A 187 -3.61 -17.63 5.97
C SER A 187 -2.75 -17.01 4.87
N THR A 188 -2.97 -15.73 4.53
CA THR A 188 -2.26 -15.06 3.43
C THR A 188 -1.70 -13.71 3.88
N PHE A 189 -0.48 -13.39 3.42
CA PHE A 189 0.12 -12.07 3.64
C PHE A 189 -0.68 -10.96 2.96
N GLY A 190 -1.35 -11.27 1.83
CA GLY A 190 -2.23 -10.32 1.16
C GLY A 190 -3.37 -9.81 2.05
N LEU A 191 -3.92 -10.67 2.92
CA LEU A 191 -4.90 -10.24 3.90
C LEU A 191 -4.30 -9.25 4.92
N ASP A 192 -3.11 -9.53 5.46
CA ASP A 192 -2.42 -8.61 6.40
C ASP A 192 -2.16 -7.25 5.78
N ILE A 193 -1.60 -7.24 4.56
CA ILE A 193 -1.31 -6.00 3.82
C ILE A 193 -2.58 -5.18 3.66
N ASN A 194 -3.68 -5.81 3.23
CA ASN A 194 -4.94 -5.10 2.99
C ASN A 194 -5.58 -4.59 4.29
N VAL A 195 -5.54 -5.38 5.36
CA VAL A 195 -6.04 -4.97 6.68
C VAL A 195 -5.20 -3.82 7.24
N ARG A 196 -3.87 -3.86 7.08
CA ARG A 196 -2.98 -2.78 7.54
C ARG A 196 -3.21 -1.49 6.75
N LYS A 197 -3.36 -1.58 5.43
CA LYS A 197 -3.76 -0.43 4.58
C LYS A 197 -5.09 0.17 5.04
N ALA A 198 -6.10 -0.67 5.27
CA ALA A 198 -7.40 -0.21 5.76
C ALA A 198 -7.31 0.43 7.16
N ALA A 199 -6.54 -0.16 8.08
CA ALA A 199 -6.33 0.37 9.43
C ALA A 199 -5.62 1.72 9.42
N MET A 200 -4.58 1.89 8.60
CA MET A 200 -3.87 3.16 8.43
C MET A 200 -4.80 4.24 7.89
N LYS A 201 -5.56 3.92 6.83
CA LYS A 201 -6.50 4.84 6.20
C LYS A 201 -7.63 5.28 7.13
N LEU A 202 -8.13 4.37 7.96
CA LEU A 202 -9.15 4.68 8.97
C LEU A 202 -8.56 5.31 10.24
N GLN A 203 -7.24 5.43 10.34
CA GLN A 203 -6.51 5.79 11.56
C GLN A 203 -7.01 5.04 12.80
N ASP A 204 -7.37 3.76 12.62
CA ASP A 204 -7.95 2.94 13.70
C ASP A 204 -6.86 2.53 14.69
N LYS A 205 -6.67 3.35 15.73
CA LYS A 205 -5.62 3.20 16.74
C LYS A 205 -5.66 1.83 17.43
N SER A 206 -6.86 1.28 17.65
CA SER A 206 -7.03 -0.02 18.30
C SER A 206 -6.53 -1.14 17.39
N LEU A 207 -6.94 -1.12 16.12
CA LEU A 207 -6.51 -2.11 15.15
C LEU A 207 -5.01 -2.00 14.83
N LEU A 208 -4.48 -0.79 14.70
CA LEU A 208 -3.05 -0.54 14.50
C LEU A 208 -2.21 -1.05 15.68
N ALA A 209 -2.68 -0.85 16.91
CA ALA A 209 -2.01 -1.41 18.09
C ALA A 209 -1.97 -2.95 18.04
N LYS A 210 -3.07 -3.61 17.65
CA LYS A 210 -3.09 -5.07 17.47
C LYS A 210 -2.12 -5.52 16.36
N LEU A 211 -2.07 -4.82 15.23
CA LEU A 211 -1.17 -5.12 14.10
C LEU A 211 0.31 -4.81 14.37
N SER A 212 0.63 -4.11 15.46
CA SER A 212 2.00 -3.84 15.88
C SER A 212 2.67 -5.04 16.57
N ALA A 213 1.87 -5.99 17.07
CA ALA A 213 2.37 -7.18 17.76
C ALA A 213 2.94 -8.24 16.79
N GLY A 214 2.61 -8.16 15.49
CA GLY A 214 3.02 -9.09 14.45
C GLY A 214 2.06 -9.06 13.27
N ASP A 215 2.36 -9.80 12.20
CA ASP A 215 1.38 -9.99 11.12
C ASP A 215 0.22 -10.89 11.57
N LEU A 216 -0.91 -10.82 10.85
CA LEU A 216 -2.11 -11.61 11.15
C LEU A 216 -1.86 -13.13 11.21
N ILE A 217 -0.88 -13.65 10.46
CA ILE A 217 -0.56 -15.08 10.42
C ILE A 217 0.20 -15.47 11.69
N ALA A 218 1.22 -14.70 12.05
CA ALA A 218 2.03 -14.88 13.26
C ALA A 218 1.20 -14.76 14.54
N GLN A 219 0.17 -13.91 14.52
CA GLN A 219 -0.79 -13.79 15.63
C GLN A 219 -1.89 -14.86 15.61
N GLU A 220 -1.86 -15.78 14.65
CA GLU A 220 -2.90 -16.80 14.40
C GLU A 220 -4.31 -16.21 14.38
N ALA A 221 -4.44 -15.02 13.79
CA ALA A 221 -5.65 -14.22 13.88
C ALA A 221 -6.85 -14.97 13.27
N ARG A 222 -7.90 -15.12 14.08
CA ARG A 222 -9.21 -15.60 13.64
C ARG A 222 -10.21 -14.46 13.63
N TYR A 223 -11.13 -14.47 12.67
CA TYR A 223 -12.05 -13.34 12.50
C TYR A 223 -13.40 -13.73 11.91
N HIS A 224 -14.40 -12.90 12.18
CA HIS A 224 -15.68 -12.97 11.49
C HIS A 224 -15.57 -12.33 10.11
N LEU A 225 -16.09 -13.00 9.08
CA LEU A 225 -16.19 -12.43 7.73
C LEU A 225 -16.92 -11.07 7.72
N PRO A 226 -18.06 -10.87 8.43
CA PRO A 226 -18.72 -9.57 8.54
C PRO A 226 -17.83 -8.47 9.12
N CYS A 227 -16.97 -8.78 10.09
CA CYS A 227 -16.06 -7.79 10.67
C CYS A 227 -15.00 -7.32 9.66
N LEU A 228 -14.46 -8.24 8.85
CA LEU A 228 -13.52 -7.89 7.79
C LEU A 228 -14.20 -7.03 6.71
N LEU A 229 -15.40 -7.41 6.29
CA LEU A 229 -16.18 -6.65 5.30
C LEU A 229 -16.52 -5.25 5.83
N SER A 230 -16.95 -5.14 7.08
CA SER A 230 -17.22 -3.85 7.72
C SER A 230 -16.00 -2.93 7.74
N LEU A 231 -14.81 -3.48 8.04
CA LEU A 231 -13.56 -2.72 7.97
C LEU A 231 -13.29 -2.20 6.55
N TYR A 232 -13.44 -3.05 5.53
CA TYR A 232 -13.22 -2.64 4.15
C TYR A 232 -14.29 -1.66 3.64
N ASN A 233 -15.53 -1.78 4.06
CA ASN A 233 -16.60 -0.84 3.71
C ASN A 233 -16.28 0.56 4.24
N ARG A 234 -15.99 0.66 5.55
CA ARG A 234 -15.57 1.91 6.18
C ARG A 234 -14.34 2.50 5.47
N ALA A 235 -13.35 1.67 5.17
CA ALA A 235 -12.15 2.12 4.48
C ALA A 235 -12.43 2.56 3.04
N ARG A 236 -13.48 2.09 2.38
CA ARG A 236 -13.87 2.58 1.05
C ARG A 236 -14.57 3.93 1.14
N GLU A 237 -15.48 4.08 2.09
CA GLU A 237 -16.23 5.32 2.34
C GLU A 237 -15.31 6.52 2.65
N THR A 238 -14.17 6.30 3.30
CA THR A 238 -13.21 7.39 3.56
C THR A 238 -12.48 7.88 2.31
N LYS A 239 -12.19 7.00 1.32
CA LYS A 239 -11.55 7.44 0.06
C LYS A 239 -12.47 8.33 -0.76
N THR A 240 -13.76 8.01 -0.80
CA THR A 240 -14.73 8.88 -1.47
C THR A 240 -14.85 10.26 -0.83
N TYR A 241 -14.62 10.39 0.49
CA TYR A 241 -14.69 11.68 1.17
C TYR A 241 -13.42 12.52 0.99
N GLU A 242 -12.24 11.91 1.13
CA GLU A 242 -10.96 12.61 0.95
C GLU A 242 -10.72 13.02 -0.50
N GLU A 243 -10.98 12.13 -1.47
CA GLU A 243 -10.88 12.46 -2.90
C GLU A 243 -11.90 13.55 -3.28
N SER A 244 -13.16 13.44 -2.82
CA SER A 244 -14.17 14.48 -3.06
C SER A 244 -13.83 15.83 -2.41
N GLY A 245 -13.17 15.83 -1.25
CA GLY A 245 -12.72 17.04 -0.57
C GLY A 245 -11.60 17.75 -1.33
N VAL A 246 -10.59 17.00 -1.74
CA VAL A 246 -9.46 17.51 -2.52
C VAL A 246 -9.93 18.00 -3.89
N ASP A 247 -10.79 17.25 -4.57
CA ASP A 247 -11.34 17.68 -5.87
C ASP A 247 -12.12 18.98 -5.75
N LYS A 248 -12.95 19.15 -4.71
CA LYS A 248 -13.66 20.41 -4.47
C LYS A 248 -12.71 21.58 -4.25
N MET A 249 -11.61 21.36 -3.51
CA MET A 249 -10.59 22.37 -3.28
C MET A 249 -9.88 22.74 -4.60
N ASN A 250 -9.50 21.75 -5.40
CA ASN A 250 -8.89 21.94 -6.71
C ASN A 250 -9.82 22.68 -7.68
N HIS A 251 -11.11 22.36 -7.69
CA HIS A 251 -12.15 23.09 -8.42
C HIS A 251 -12.34 24.53 -7.96
N GLY A 252 -12.03 24.84 -6.69
CA GLY A 252 -11.96 26.19 -6.16
C GLY A 252 -10.74 26.95 -6.67
N LEU A 253 -9.56 26.33 -6.57
CA LEU A 253 -8.29 26.92 -6.98
C LEU A 253 -8.22 27.21 -8.49
N ALA A 254 -8.59 26.22 -9.32
CA ALA A 254 -8.66 26.39 -10.77
C ALA A 254 -9.63 27.52 -11.19
N PHE A 255 -10.70 27.72 -10.41
CA PHE A 255 -11.66 28.79 -10.69
C PHE A 255 -11.11 30.16 -10.31
N ALA A 256 -10.41 30.27 -9.17
CA ALA A 256 -9.76 31.51 -8.76
C ALA A 256 -8.72 31.98 -9.80
N GLU A 257 -7.94 31.05 -10.36
CA GLU A 257 -6.98 31.36 -11.41
C GLU A 257 -7.63 31.80 -12.72
N LEU A 258 -8.76 31.16 -13.09
CA LEU A 258 -9.56 31.58 -14.22
C LEU A 258 -10.11 33.01 -14.05
N VAL A 259 -10.55 33.34 -12.83
CA VAL A 259 -10.99 34.69 -12.46
C VAL A 259 -9.85 35.69 -12.59
N SER A 260 -8.67 35.40 -12.03
CA SER A 260 -7.50 36.26 -12.15
C SER A 260 -7.10 36.49 -13.61
N TYR A 261 -7.09 35.44 -14.43
CA TYR A 261 -6.84 35.57 -15.87
C TYR A 261 -7.82 36.54 -16.55
N ILE A 262 -9.12 36.46 -16.23
CA ILE A 262 -10.13 37.36 -16.79
C ILE A 262 -9.90 38.80 -16.31
N GLU A 263 -9.65 38.99 -15.01
CA GLU A 263 -9.39 40.32 -14.42
C GLU A 263 -8.13 40.97 -15.01
N ASP A 264 -7.02 40.24 -15.08
CA ASP A 264 -5.76 40.71 -15.67
C ASP A 264 -5.95 41.10 -17.14
N THR A 265 -6.65 40.25 -17.91
CA THR A 265 -6.94 40.52 -19.33
C THR A 265 -7.79 41.78 -19.51
N ARG A 266 -8.74 42.03 -18.60
CA ARG A 266 -9.56 43.26 -18.60
C ARG A 266 -8.73 44.50 -18.28
N MET A 267 -7.77 44.40 -17.37
CA MET A 267 -6.92 45.51 -16.99
C MET A 267 -5.89 45.88 -18.06
N ASP A 268 -5.35 44.89 -18.78
CA ASP A 268 -4.26 45.11 -19.74
C ASP A 268 -4.74 45.48 -21.15
N SER A 269 -5.99 45.18 -21.49
CA SER A 269 -6.48 45.35 -22.86
C SER A 269 -6.89 46.79 -23.18
N LEU A 270 -6.34 47.34 -24.27
CA LEU A 270 -6.81 48.60 -24.84
C LEU A 270 -8.20 48.45 -25.49
N VAL A 271 -8.66 47.24 -25.76
CA VAL A 271 -9.96 46.95 -26.37
C VAL A 271 -10.67 45.91 -25.51
N ALA A 272 -11.93 46.18 -25.19
CA ALA A 272 -12.93 45.24 -24.69
C ALA A 272 -12.64 43.76 -24.97
N PRO A 273 -12.15 42.98 -23.99
CA PRO A 273 -11.77 41.59 -24.22
C PRO A 273 -13.01 40.71 -24.35
N ILE A 274 -12.99 39.82 -25.35
CA ILE A 274 -14.06 38.85 -25.60
C ILE A 274 -13.56 37.47 -25.20
N PHE A 275 -14.23 36.81 -24.26
CA PHE A 275 -13.83 35.50 -23.77
C PHE A 275 -14.70 34.40 -24.38
N LYS A 276 -14.10 33.46 -25.11
CA LYS A 276 -14.83 32.28 -25.59
C LYS A 276 -14.99 31.26 -24.46
N LEU A 277 -16.20 30.73 -24.29
CA LEU A 277 -16.49 29.73 -23.26
C LEU A 277 -15.70 28.43 -23.47
N SER A 278 -15.41 28.05 -24.72
CA SER A 278 -14.54 26.91 -25.03
C SER A 278 -13.17 27.07 -24.39
N ASP A 279 -12.56 28.24 -24.58
CA ASP A 279 -11.18 28.51 -24.19
C ASP A 279 -11.08 28.59 -22.66
N LEU A 280 -12.10 29.16 -22.00
CA LEU A 280 -12.20 29.15 -20.54
C LEU A 280 -12.39 27.73 -19.98
N VAL A 281 -13.15 26.87 -20.67
CA VAL A 281 -13.30 25.46 -20.29
C VAL A 281 -11.97 24.72 -20.45
N ASP A 282 -11.23 24.97 -21.52
CA ASP A 282 -9.93 24.34 -21.77
C ASP A 282 -8.89 24.80 -20.72
N LEU A 283 -8.84 26.09 -20.40
CA LEU A 283 -7.96 26.62 -19.36
C LEU A 283 -8.29 26.04 -17.98
N TYR A 284 -9.59 25.98 -17.64
CA TYR A 284 -10.06 25.39 -16.39
C TYR A 284 -9.75 23.89 -16.30
N THR A 285 -9.94 23.15 -17.39
CA THR A 285 -9.65 21.71 -17.47
C THR A 285 -8.15 21.44 -17.33
N THR A 286 -7.33 22.18 -18.07
CA THR A 286 -5.86 22.11 -17.99
C THR A 286 -5.39 22.34 -16.56
N ARG A 287 -5.99 23.32 -15.87
CA ARG A 287 -5.62 23.62 -14.49
C ARG A 287 -6.03 22.52 -13.51
N LEU A 288 -7.20 21.89 -13.69
CA LEU A 288 -7.61 20.74 -12.88
C LEU A 288 -6.69 19.54 -13.05
N GLU A 289 -6.26 19.26 -14.27
CA GLU A 289 -5.31 18.18 -14.58
C GLU A 289 -3.96 18.43 -13.90
N LEU A 290 -3.45 19.67 -13.94
CA LEU A 290 -2.21 20.06 -13.25
C LEU A 290 -2.30 19.89 -11.72
N LEU A 291 -3.49 20.07 -11.14
CA LEU A 291 -3.75 19.88 -9.71
C LEU A 291 -4.00 18.41 -9.33
N GLY A 292 -3.95 17.49 -10.32
CA GLY A 292 -4.07 16.05 -10.10
C GLY A 292 -5.50 15.56 -9.93
N THR A 293 -6.51 16.35 -10.31
CA THR A 293 -7.91 15.90 -10.35
C THR A 293 -8.17 15.12 -11.64
N ASP A 294 -8.74 13.92 -11.52
CA ASP A 294 -9.06 13.06 -12.67
C ASP A 294 -10.30 13.62 -13.38
N VAL A 295 -10.07 14.38 -14.46
CA VAL A 295 -11.12 14.96 -15.30
C VAL A 295 -11.51 13.97 -16.40
N ALA A 296 -11.82 12.72 -16.03
CA ALA A 296 -12.21 11.67 -16.98
C ALA A 296 -13.50 11.97 -17.80
N GLY A 297 -14.17 13.09 -17.52
CA GLY A 297 -15.31 13.61 -18.28
C GLY A 297 -15.14 15.08 -18.64
N ARG A 298 -15.80 15.52 -19.72
CA ARG A 298 -15.80 16.92 -20.16
C ARG A 298 -16.38 17.82 -19.05
N VAL A 299 -15.63 18.82 -18.61
CA VAL A 299 -16.13 19.84 -17.67
C VAL A 299 -17.42 20.42 -18.24
N HIS A 300 -18.45 20.50 -17.39
CA HIS A 300 -19.77 20.95 -17.81
C HIS A 300 -19.74 22.46 -18.08
N SER A 301 -19.58 22.85 -19.35
CA SER A 301 -19.44 24.25 -19.78
C SER A 301 -20.58 25.16 -19.30
N THR A 302 -21.80 24.63 -19.16
CA THR A 302 -22.93 25.41 -18.63
C THR A 302 -22.81 25.70 -17.13
N VAL A 303 -22.18 24.82 -16.35
CA VAL A 303 -21.94 25.03 -14.92
C VAL A 303 -20.84 26.07 -14.74
N LEU A 304 -19.75 25.94 -15.51
CA LEU A 304 -18.66 26.91 -15.50
C LEU A 304 -19.16 28.29 -15.93
N LYS A 305 -19.93 28.38 -17.03
CA LYS A 305 -20.58 29.62 -17.49
C LYS A 305 -21.38 30.30 -16.36
N LYS A 306 -22.26 29.54 -15.69
CA LYS A 306 -23.08 30.10 -14.59
C LYS A 306 -22.21 30.61 -13.44
N ARG A 307 -21.13 29.91 -13.13
CA ARG A 307 -20.21 30.28 -12.04
C ARG A 307 -19.41 31.55 -12.37
N VAL A 308 -18.95 31.68 -13.62
CA VAL A 308 -18.28 32.90 -14.11
C VAL A 308 -19.24 34.10 -14.09
N LEU A 309 -20.45 33.95 -14.64
CA LEU A 309 -21.47 35.02 -14.65
C LEU A 309 -21.95 35.42 -13.23
N ALA A 310 -21.92 34.48 -12.28
CA ALA A 310 -22.24 34.81 -10.88
C ALA A 310 -21.12 35.61 -10.20
N TYR A 311 -19.87 35.46 -10.64
CA TYR A 311 -18.72 36.20 -10.13
C TYR A 311 -18.60 37.58 -10.80
N PHE A 312 -18.84 37.65 -12.11
CA PHE A 312 -18.82 38.89 -12.90
C PHE A 312 -20.25 39.29 -13.31
N PRO A 313 -20.97 40.06 -12.48
CA PRO A 313 -22.36 40.44 -12.74
C PRO A 313 -22.50 41.42 -13.91
N ASP A 314 -21.41 42.08 -14.31
CA ASP A 314 -21.32 42.99 -15.45
C ASP A 314 -21.11 42.25 -16.79
N MET A 315 -20.90 40.94 -16.77
CA MET A 315 -20.71 40.13 -17.97
C MET A 315 -22.00 39.49 -18.45
N GLU A 316 -22.18 39.46 -19.76
CA GLU A 316 -23.24 38.74 -20.44
C GLU A 316 -22.69 37.69 -21.41
N ALA A 317 -23.47 36.64 -21.62
CA ALA A 317 -23.09 35.54 -22.49
C ALA A 317 -23.93 35.54 -23.77
N HIS A 318 -23.27 35.78 -24.90
CA HIS A 318 -23.89 35.83 -26.22
C HIS A 318 -23.57 34.56 -27.01
N LYS A 319 -24.54 34.07 -27.78
CA LYS A 319 -24.35 32.94 -28.67
C LYS A 319 -23.91 33.45 -30.03
N GLN A 320 -22.73 33.03 -30.47
CA GLN A 320 -22.17 33.37 -31.78
C GLN A 320 -21.99 32.08 -32.59
N GLY A 321 -23.01 31.73 -33.38
CA GLY A 321 -23.01 30.47 -34.15
C GLY A 321 -23.01 29.23 -33.26
N ARG A 322 -21.92 28.46 -33.31
CA ARG A 322 -21.70 27.27 -32.46
C ARG A 322 -21.06 27.60 -31.11
N ASP A 323 -20.51 28.79 -30.97
CA ASP A 323 -19.75 29.21 -29.80
C ASP A 323 -20.57 30.11 -28.87
N VAL A 324 -20.15 30.18 -27.62
CA VAL A 324 -20.68 31.10 -26.62
C VAL A 324 -19.54 32.01 -26.18
N VAL A 325 -19.73 33.31 -26.31
CA VAL A 325 -18.77 34.33 -25.90
C VAL A 325 -19.30 35.08 -24.69
N LEU A 326 -18.41 35.48 -23.80
CA LEU A 326 -18.71 36.31 -22.64
C LEU A 326 -18.08 37.69 -22.83
N ILE A 327 -18.87 38.74 -22.59
CA ILE A 327 -18.51 40.14 -22.86
C ILE A 327 -19.01 40.99 -21.69
N SER A 328 -18.20 41.94 -21.20
CA SER A 328 -18.67 42.90 -20.18
C SER A 328 -19.48 44.03 -20.82
N HIS A 329 -20.54 44.48 -20.15
CA HIS A 329 -21.35 45.61 -20.59
C HIS A 329 -20.57 46.92 -20.70
N GLU A 330 -19.63 47.16 -19.78
CA GLU A 330 -18.80 48.37 -19.77
C GLU A 330 -17.90 48.41 -21.02
N ASP A 331 -17.41 47.24 -21.40
CA ASP A 331 -16.53 47.01 -22.53
C ASP A 331 -17.26 47.11 -23.87
N VAL A 332 -18.54 46.72 -23.96
CA VAL A 332 -19.37 46.95 -25.17
C VAL A 332 -19.54 48.45 -25.44
N GLY A 333 -19.76 49.24 -24.39
CA GLY A 333 -19.85 50.70 -24.50
C GLY A 333 -18.55 51.33 -24.98
N GLN A 334 -17.41 50.86 -24.45
CA GLN A 334 -16.09 51.35 -24.88
C GLN A 334 -15.72 50.88 -26.29
N ALA A 335 -16.05 49.65 -26.67
CA ALA A 335 -15.85 49.12 -28.02
C ALA A 335 -16.70 49.85 -29.06
N LEU A 336 -17.98 50.11 -28.75
CA LEU A 336 -18.85 50.92 -29.60
C LEU A 336 -18.35 52.36 -29.68
N ARG A 337 -17.95 52.97 -28.55
CA ARG A 337 -17.37 54.32 -28.54
C ARG A 337 -16.13 54.40 -29.41
N LYS A 338 -15.20 53.43 -29.32
CA LYS A 338 -14.00 53.38 -30.17
C LYS A 338 -14.31 53.10 -31.64
N ALA A 339 -15.30 52.26 -31.92
CA ALA A 339 -15.77 52.03 -33.28
C ALA A 339 -16.44 53.28 -33.88
N CYS A 340 -17.14 54.07 -33.06
CA CYS A 340 -17.73 55.35 -33.46
C CYS A 340 -16.71 56.50 -33.51
N GLU A 341 -15.62 56.46 -32.72
CA GLU A 341 -14.47 57.38 -32.85
C GLU A 341 -13.71 57.16 -34.18
N HIS A 342 -13.91 56.01 -34.82
CA HIS A 342 -13.49 55.68 -36.19
C HIS A 342 -14.66 55.76 -37.18
N ASP A 343 -15.59 56.71 -37.00
CA ASP A 343 -16.57 56.97 -38.03
C ASP A 343 -15.86 57.40 -39.33
N ALA A 344 -16.29 56.80 -40.44
CA ALA A 344 -15.73 57.12 -41.76
C ALA A 344 -15.90 58.61 -42.12
N ASP A 345 -16.79 59.32 -41.43
CA ASP A 345 -17.04 60.76 -41.59
C ASP A 345 -15.95 61.61 -40.92
N GLY A 346 -15.42 61.23 -39.75
CA GLY A 346 -14.29 61.89 -39.11
C GLY A 346 -12.99 61.71 -39.90
N ASP A 347 -12.73 60.50 -40.38
CA ASP A 347 -11.62 60.22 -41.30
C ASP A 347 -11.81 60.94 -42.66
N ALA A 348 -13.04 61.04 -43.18
CA ALA A 348 -13.33 61.79 -44.41
C ALA A 348 -13.19 63.31 -44.23
N VAL A 349 -13.49 63.87 -43.05
CA VAL A 349 -13.24 65.28 -42.74
C VAL A 349 -11.75 65.55 -42.61
N HIS A 350 -10.98 64.66 -41.99
CA HIS A 350 -9.52 64.77 -41.94
C HIS A 350 -8.88 64.64 -43.33
N LEU A 351 -9.34 63.70 -44.16
CA LEU A 351 -8.88 63.56 -45.54
C LEU A 351 -9.30 64.75 -46.43
N ALA A 352 -10.49 65.30 -46.24
CA ALA A 352 -10.91 66.51 -46.93
C ALA A 352 -10.05 67.71 -46.51
N ILE A 353 -9.80 67.91 -45.21
CA ILE A 353 -8.97 69.02 -44.73
C ILE A 353 -7.55 68.94 -45.31
N ASP A 354 -6.95 67.74 -45.41
CA ASP A 354 -5.63 67.55 -46.02
C ASP A 354 -5.63 67.79 -47.55
N GLU A 355 -6.72 67.48 -48.25
CA GLU A 355 -6.86 67.72 -49.69
C GLU A 355 -7.03 69.22 -50.03
N TRP A 356 -7.62 70.01 -49.12
CA TRP A 356 -7.74 71.47 -49.26
C TRP A 356 -6.56 72.27 -48.66
N MET A 357 -5.67 71.64 -47.87
CA MET A 357 -4.47 72.30 -47.33
C MET A 357 -3.29 72.33 -48.31
N GLN A 358 -3.21 71.41 -49.27
CA GLN A 358 -2.14 71.44 -50.29
C GLN A 358 -2.24 72.61 -51.30
N PRO A 359 -3.43 73.04 -51.76
CA PRO A 359 -3.55 74.21 -52.61
C PRO A 359 -3.23 75.53 -51.89
N LEU A 360 -3.54 75.65 -50.59
CA LEU A 360 -3.31 76.86 -49.81
C LEU A 360 -1.82 77.10 -49.51
N GLU A 361 -1.04 76.06 -49.18
CA GLU A 361 0.41 76.20 -49.02
C GLU A 361 1.11 76.56 -50.34
N ARG A 362 0.64 76.01 -51.48
CA ARG A 362 1.15 76.41 -52.81
C ARG A 362 0.76 77.84 -53.19
N PHE A 363 -0.41 78.32 -52.80
CA PHE A 363 -0.83 79.71 -53.05
C PHE A 363 -0.05 80.72 -52.18
N VAL A 364 0.24 80.37 -50.92
CA VAL A 364 1.02 81.22 -50.01
C VAL A 364 2.49 81.30 -50.44
N VAL A 365 3.10 80.19 -50.90
CA VAL A 365 4.48 80.20 -51.42
C VAL A 365 4.59 80.98 -52.74
N LEU A 366 3.61 80.87 -53.65
CA LEU A 366 3.62 81.63 -54.91
C LEU A 366 3.36 83.13 -54.74
N LEU A 367 2.69 83.56 -53.67
CA LEU A 367 2.49 84.97 -53.35
C LEU A 367 3.70 85.60 -52.65
N TYR A 368 4.50 84.82 -51.91
CA TYR A 368 5.70 85.31 -51.23
C TYR A 368 6.94 85.42 -52.16
N ASP A 369 7.00 84.64 -53.23
CA ASP A 369 8.14 84.64 -54.16
C ASP A 369 8.12 85.82 -55.16
N ARG A 370 7.02 86.58 -55.22
CA ARG A 370 6.88 87.77 -56.07
C ARG A 370 7.25 89.09 -55.41
N THR A 371 7.56 89.10 -54.10
CA THR A 371 7.79 90.37 -53.37
C THR A 371 8.97 90.37 -52.38
N SER A 372 9.79 89.32 -52.25
CA SER A 372 10.86 89.30 -51.24
C SER A 372 12.27 89.11 -51.81
N THR A 373 13.14 90.09 -51.53
CA THR A 373 14.57 90.08 -51.88
C THR A 373 15.36 89.08 -51.03
N LYS A 374 16.44 88.54 -51.62
CA LYS A 374 17.26 87.40 -51.13
C LYS A 374 17.89 87.52 -49.73
N GLU A 375 17.69 88.61 -49.00
CA GLU A 375 18.35 88.84 -47.71
C GLU A 375 17.51 88.43 -46.48
N GLY A 376 16.20 88.18 -46.64
CA GLY A 376 15.31 87.85 -45.52
C GLY A 376 15.29 86.38 -45.07
N VAL A 377 15.75 85.43 -45.89
CA VAL A 377 15.48 83.99 -45.66
C VAL A 377 16.45 83.35 -44.66
N ASN A 378 17.65 83.90 -44.47
CA ASN A 378 18.65 83.29 -43.58
C ASN A 378 18.55 83.70 -42.10
N GLN A 379 17.65 84.62 -41.76
CA GLN A 379 17.47 85.05 -40.35
C GLN A 379 16.34 84.31 -39.62
N ALA A 380 15.50 83.55 -40.32
CA ALA A 380 14.41 82.76 -39.75
C ALA A 380 14.77 81.29 -39.46
N ARG A 381 16.05 80.92 -39.56
CA ARG A 381 16.54 79.54 -39.38
C ARG A 381 17.49 79.33 -38.20
N LYS A 382 17.63 80.34 -37.34
CA LYS A 382 18.11 80.21 -35.94
C LYS A 382 16.93 80.49 -35.03
#